data_AF-A0A2V8FS40-F1
#
_entry.id   AF-A0A2V8FS40-F1
#
_cell.length_a   1.000
_cell.length_b   1.000
_cell.length_c   1.000
_cell.angle_alpha   90.00
_cell.angle_beta   90.00
_cell.angle_gamma   90.00
#
_symmetry.space_group_name_H-M   'P 1'
#
loop_
_entity.id
_entity.type
_entity.pdbx_description
1 polymer ?
#
loop_
_entity_poly.entity_id
_entity_poly.type
_entity_poly.pdbx_seq_one_letter_code
_entity_poly.pdbx_strand_id
1 'polypeptide(L)'
;MAVHACPTGEVAASADTVWSFLADPRRMDLWWNARVESVEPEGPMAPGQLITATTRELGRTFHLSFEVKEVDAARRRVRLLAHLPFGVTDDATFTVTPLGDTTSRLSFG
;
A
#
# COMPACT_ATOMS: atom_id res chain seq x y z
N MET A 1 2.80 -13.48 17.38
CA MET A 1 1.99 -14.30 16.44
C MET A 1 2.14 -13.67 15.07
N ALA A 2 2.69 -14.40 14.10
CA ALA A 2 2.70 -13.97 12.71
C ALA A 2 1.44 -14.52 12.03
N VAL A 3 0.60 -13.64 11.50
CA VAL A 3 -0.53 -14.03 10.66
C VAL A 3 0.02 -14.20 9.24
N HIS A 4 0.21 -15.44 8.81
CA HIS A 4 0.55 -15.74 7.42
C HIS A 4 -0.74 -15.98 6.63
N ALA A 5 -1.39 -14.90 6.21
CA ALA A 5 -2.24 -15.00 5.02
C ALA A 5 -1.30 -15.18 3.82
N CYS A 6 -1.57 -16.08 2.88
CA CYS A 6 -0.85 -16.08 1.61
C CYS A 6 -1.41 -14.88 0.82
N PRO A 7 -0.81 -13.69 0.88
CA PRO A 7 -1.51 -12.49 0.50
C PRO A 7 -1.13 -12.29 -0.96
N THR A 8 -1.82 -13.02 -1.83
CA THR A 8 -1.71 -12.81 -3.26
C THR A 8 -3.11 -12.74 -3.82
N GLY A 9 -3.46 -11.61 -4.42
CA GLY A 9 -4.74 -11.41 -5.11
C GLY A 9 -4.50 -11.32 -6.61
N GLU A 10 -5.34 -11.97 -7.40
CA GLU A 10 -5.43 -11.67 -8.82
C GLU A 10 -6.39 -10.50 -9.04
N VAL A 11 -5.96 -9.53 -9.84
CA VAL A 11 -6.71 -8.33 -10.16
C VAL A 11 -7.02 -8.35 -11.65
N ALA A 12 -8.29 -8.17 -11.99
CA ALA A 12 -8.77 -8.07 -13.37
C ALA A 12 -8.44 -6.70 -13.99
N ALA A 13 -7.17 -6.30 -13.90
CA ALA A 13 -6.60 -5.12 -14.52
C ALA A 13 -5.12 -5.35 -14.88
N SER A 14 -4.63 -4.60 -15.86
CA SER A 14 -3.22 -4.65 -16.24
C SER A 14 -2.30 -4.23 -15.07
N ALA A 15 -1.07 -4.75 -15.08
CA ALA A 15 -0.09 -4.41 -14.03
C ALA A 15 0.21 -2.90 -13.97
N ASP A 16 0.20 -2.20 -15.11
CA ASP A 16 0.35 -0.73 -15.16
C ASP A 16 -0.81 -0.02 -14.46
N THR A 17 -2.03 -0.49 -14.68
CA THR A 17 -3.22 0.07 -14.04
C THR A 17 -3.12 -0.09 -12.53
N VAL A 18 -2.90 -1.32 -12.05
CA VAL A 18 -2.79 -1.60 -10.60
C VAL A 18 -1.64 -0.80 -9.98
N TRP A 19 -0.49 -0.75 -10.64
CA TRP A 19 0.65 0.04 -10.17
C TRP A 19 0.33 1.53 -10.05
N SER A 20 -0.42 2.10 -10.99
CA SER A 20 -0.81 3.52 -10.93
C SER A 20 -1.69 3.88 -9.73
N PHE A 21 -2.40 2.90 -9.13
CA PHE A 21 -3.19 3.09 -7.91
C PHE A 21 -2.35 2.86 -6.65
N LEU A 22 -1.40 1.93 -6.67
CA LEU A 22 -0.52 1.64 -5.54
C LEU A 22 0.57 2.71 -5.36
N ALA A 23 1.13 3.23 -6.46
CA ALA A 23 2.24 4.17 -6.45
C ALA A 23 1.80 5.66 -6.36
N ASP A 24 0.50 5.93 -6.21
CA ASP A 24 -0.04 7.28 -6.00
C ASP A 24 -0.85 7.33 -4.71
N PRO A 25 -0.29 7.92 -3.62
CA PRO A 25 -0.97 8.04 -2.34
C PRO A 25 -2.34 8.73 -2.44
N ARG A 26 -2.52 9.64 -3.41
CA ARG A 26 -3.78 10.36 -3.63
C ARG A 26 -4.92 9.46 -4.12
N ARG A 27 -4.60 8.25 -4.56
CA ARG A 27 -5.56 7.25 -5.04
C ARG A 27 -5.83 6.14 -4.02
N MET A 28 -5.14 6.14 -2.88
CA MET A 28 -5.28 5.07 -1.89
C MET A 28 -6.70 4.95 -1.35
N ASP A 29 -7.34 6.09 -1.10
CA ASP A 29 -8.73 6.19 -0.63
C ASP A 29 -9.76 5.52 -1.55
N LEU A 30 -9.38 5.16 -2.78
CA LEU A 30 -10.24 4.47 -3.73
C LEU A 30 -10.26 2.94 -3.54
N TRP A 31 -9.29 2.36 -2.82
CA TRP A 31 -9.11 0.90 -2.80
C TRP A 31 -8.82 0.30 -1.43
N TRP A 32 -8.57 1.11 -0.39
CA TRP A 32 -8.37 0.62 0.98
C TRP A 32 -9.44 1.10 1.95
N ASN A 33 -9.50 0.48 3.12
CA ASN A 33 -10.42 0.86 4.22
C ASN A 33 -9.78 1.89 5.16
N ALA A 34 -9.16 2.91 4.61
CA ALA A 34 -8.59 4.04 5.35
C ALA A 34 -8.76 5.32 4.53
N ARG A 35 -8.42 6.45 5.15
CA ARG A 35 -8.46 7.78 4.55
C ARG A 35 -7.11 8.43 4.73
N VAL A 36 -6.46 8.83 3.64
CA VAL A 36 -5.24 9.62 3.67
C VAL A 36 -5.55 10.99 4.26
N GLU A 37 -4.77 11.39 5.26
CA GLU A 37 -4.85 12.72 5.87
C GLU A 37 -3.75 13.63 5.34
N SER A 38 -2.51 13.14 5.25
CA SER A 38 -1.39 13.88 4.68
C SER A 38 -0.36 12.99 4.02
N VAL A 39 0.43 13.60 3.13
CA VAL A 39 1.48 12.96 2.36
C VAL A 39 2.67 13.93 2.30
N GLU A 40 3.80 13.57 2.90
CA GLU A 40 4.95 14.46 3.03
C GLU A 40 6.26 13.76 2.61
N PRO A 41 6.99 14.26 1.60
CA PRO A 41 6.58 15.34 0.69
C PRO A 41 5.39 14.93 -0.20
N GLU A 42 4.63 15.90 -0.69
CA GLU A 42 3.51 15.66 -1.60
C GLU A 42 4.01 15.14 -2.95
N GLY A 43 3.29 14.17 -3.52
CA GLY A 43 3.55 13.68 -4.87
C GLY A 43 3.33 12.16 -5.02
N PRO A 44 3.73 11.60 -6.18
CA PRO A 44 3.83 10.17 -6.35
C PRO A 44 4.70 9.53 -5.28
N MET A 45 4.43 8.27 -4.95
CA MET A 45 5.12 7.58 -3.88
C MET A 45 6.62 7.51 -4.15
N ALA A 46 7.42 7.99 -3.20
CA ALA A 46 8.87 8.03 -3.27
C ALA A 46 9.50 7.62 -1.93
N PRO A 47 10.71 7.02 -1.93
CA PRO A 47 11.40 6.68 -0.69
C PRO A 47 11.58 7.88 0.25
N GLY A 48 11.38 7.66 1.54
CA GLY A 48 11.46 8.67 2.59
C GLY A 48 10.16 9.44 2.84
N GLN A 49 9.13 9.20 2.03
CA GLN A 49 7.83 9.84 2.17
C GLN A 49 7.04 9.25 3.34
N LEU A 50 6.37 10.12 4.09
CA LEU A 50 5.48 9.78 5.18
C LEU A 50 4.02 9.99 4.75
N ILE A 51 3.21 8.94 4.86
CA ILE A 51 1.78 8.99 4.61
C ILE A 51 1.08 8.81 5.95
N THR A 52 0.23 9.76 6.34
CA THR A 52 -0.63 9.62 7.52
C THR A 52 -2.06 9.34 7.07
N ALA A 53 -2.75 8.47 7.80
CA ALA A 53 -4.11 8.08 7.47
C ALA A 53 -4.94 7.81 8.73
N THR A 54 -6.25 7.82 8.55
CA THR A 54 -7.20 7.36 9.56
C THR A 54 -8.03 6.18 9.06
N THR A 55 -8.40 5.29 9.97
CA THR A 55 -9.39 4.24 9.71
C THR A 55 -10.40 4.16 10.84
N ARG A 56 -11.58 3.58 10.59
CA ARG A 56 -12.64 3.43 11.59
C ARG A 56 -12.97 1.96 11.76
N GLU A 57 -12.55 1.40 12.89
CA GLU A 57 -12.76 -0.01 13.23
C GLU A 57 -13.33 -0.11 14.65
N LEU A 58 -14.23 -1.07 14.89
CA LEU A 58 -14.84 -1.29 16.22
C LEU A 58 -15.45 -0.02 16.84
N GLY A 59 -16.00 0.87 16.01
CA GLY A 59 -16.60 2.14 16.44
C GLY A 59 -15.60 3.22 16.87
N ARG A 60 -14.28 3.00 16.71
CA ARG A 60 -13.22 3.95 17.05
C ARG A 60 -12.45 4.38 15.82
N THR A 61 -11.95 5.61 15.83
CA THR A 61 -11.01 6.10 14.83
C THR A 61 -9.58 5.80 15.27
N PHE A 62 -8.78 5.27 14.36
CA PHE A 62 -7.39 4.93 14.57
C PHE A 62 -6.50 5.72 13.60
N HIS A 63 -5.37 6.21 14.10
CA HIS A 63 -4.35 6.85 13.29
C HIS A 63 -3.32 5.81 12.84
N LEU A 64 -2.96 5.89 11.58
CA LEU A 64 -1.99 5.05 10.90
C LEU A 64 -0.90 5.95 10.34
N SER A 65 0.33 5.47 10.29
CA SER A 65 1.39 6.12 9.52
C SER A 65 2.17 5.10 8.72
N PHE A 66 2.60 5.48 7.52
CA PHE A 66 3.33 4.61 6.61
C PHE A 66 4.55 5.36 6.11
N GLU A 67 5.73 4.80 6.36
CA GLU A 67 6.98 5.28 5.78
C GLU A 67 7.26 4.51 4.51
N VAL A 68 7.41 5.22 3.39
CA VAL A 68 7.84 4.61 2.13
C VAL A 68 9.34 4.32 2.22
N LYS A 69 9.71 3.04 2.28
CA LYS A 69 11.12 2.63 2.37
C LYS A 69 11.77 2.49 1.01
N GLU A 70 11.05 1.93 0.04
CA GLU A 70 11.58 1.63 -1.29
C GLU A 70 10.46 1.68 -2.33
N VAL A 71 10.76 2.21 -3.52
CA VAL A 71 9.88 2.17 -4.70
C VAL A 71 10.73 1.77 -5.90
N ASP A 72 10.44 0.62 -6.49
CA ASP A 72 11.02 0.13 -7.74
C ASP A 72 9.92 0.09 -8.80
N ALA A 73 9.78 1.19 -9.55
CA ALA A 73 8.76 1.32 -10.59
C ALA A 73 8.98 0.36 -11.77
N ALA A 74 10.23 -0.02 -12.06
CA ALA A 74 10.54 -0.96 -13.12
C ALA A 74 10.06 -2.37 -12.78
N ARG A 75 10.15 -2.75 -11.50
CA ARG A 75 9.64 -4.04 -10.99
C ARG A 75 8.24 -3.95 -10.37
N ARG A 76 7.62 -2.75 -10.37
CA ARG A 76 6.32 -2.46 -9.73
C ARG A 76 6.27 -2.98 -8.30
N ARG A 77 7.30 -2.65 -7.53
CA ARG A 77 7.47 -3.06 -6.15
C ARG A 77 7.55 -1.84 -5.24
N VAL A 78 6.86 -1.89 -4.11
CA VAL A 78 6.96 -0.88 -3.05
C VAL A 78 7.11 -1.55 -1.70
N ARG A 79 7.95 -0.99 -0.83
CA ARG A 79 8.10 -1.40 0.56
C ARG A 79 7.68 -0.27 1.49
N LEU A 80 6.78 -0.57 2.41
CA LEU A 80 6.23 0.35 3.39
C LEU A 80 6.50 -0.17 4.79
N LEU A 81 6.93 0.71 5.69
CA LEU A 81 6.89 0.44 7.12
C LEU A 81 5.63 1.11 7.68
N ALA A 82 4.63 0.31 8.01
CA ALA A 82 3.38 0.76 8.62
C ALA A 82 3.52 0.75 10.15
N HIS A 83 3.13 1.85 10.77
CA HIS A 83 2.93 1.96 12.22
C HIS A 83 1.43 2.03 12.49
N LEU A 84 0.94 0.97 13.11
CA LEU A 84 -0.46 0.75 13.43
C LEU A 84 -0.71 0.99 14.93
N PRO A 85 -1.97 1.07 15.37
CA PRO A 85 -2.30 1.24 16.78
C PRO A 85 -1.70 0.16 17.66
N PHE A 86 -1.55 0.48 18.96
CA PHE A 86 -1.05 -0.43 20.00
C PHE A 86 0.42 -0.85 19.84
N GLY A 87 1.22 -0.04 19.13
CA GLY A 87 2.65 -0.28 18.96
C GLY A 87 2.96 -1.39 17.95
N VAL A 88 2.01 -1.74 17.08
CA VAL A 88 2.19 -2.73 16.02
C VAL A 88 2.91 -2.07 14.85
N THR A 89 3.97 -2.70 14.38
CA THR A 89 4.70 -2.31 13.17
C THR A 89 4.63 -3.43 12.14
N ASP A 90 4.37 -3.09 10.89
CA ASP A 90 4.35 -4.02 9.76
C ASP A 90 5.30 -3.52 8.66
N ASP A 91 6.23 -4.38 8.25
CA ASP A 91 7.18 -4.09 7.19
C ASP A 91 6.73 -4.84 5.93
N ALA A 92 5.91 -4.17 5.13
CA ALA A 92 5.16 -4.77 4.05
C ALA A 92 5.76 -4.43 2.69
N THR A 93 6.02 -5.46 1.88
CA THR A 93 6.37 -5.33 0.47
C THR A 93 5.19 -5.69 -0.42
N PHE A 94 4.79 -4.79 -1.29
CA PHE A 94 3.80 -5.02 -2.34
C PHE A 94 4.50 -5.18 -3.69
N THR A 95 4.13 -6.19 -4.46
CA THR A 95 4.66 -6.41 -5.82
C THR A 95 3.51 -6.67 -6.78
N VAL A 96 3.49 -5.95 -7.91
CA VAL A 96 2.53 -6.18 -9.00
C VAL A 96 3.21 -6.92 -10.15
N THR A 97 2.77 -8.13 -10.42
CA THR A 97 3.29 -8.97 -11.50
C THR A 97 2.25 -9.10 -12.60
N PRO A 98 2.57 -8.86 -13.89
CA PRO A 98 1.64 -9.13 -14.98
C PRO A 98 1.36 -10.64 -15.11
N LEU A 99 0.10 -11.01 -15.28
CA LEU A 99 -0.32 -12.37 -15.65
C LEU A 99 -0.80 -12.46 -17.11
N GLY A 100 -1.11 -11.32 -17.70
CA GLY A 100 -1.50 -11.12 -19.09
C GLY A 100 -1.72 -9.63 -19.36
N ASP A 101 -2.30 -9.30 -20.52
CA ASP A 101 -2.49 -7.91 -20.92
C ASP A 101 -3.53 -7.16 -20.05
N THR A 102 -4.49 -7.89 -19.49
CA THR A 102 -5.61 -7.34 -18.71
C THR A 102 -5.71 -7.91 -17.30
N THR A 103 -4.71 -8.69 -16.87
CA THR A 103 -4.70 -9.35 -15.56
C THR A 103 -3.34 -9.23 -14.90
N SER A 104 -3.35 -9.09 -13.58
CA SER A 104 -2.14 -8.99 -12.78
C SER A 104 -2.31 -9.68 -11.43
N ARG A 105 -1.18 -9.96 -10.79
CA ARG A 105 -1.11 -10.47 -9.43
C ARG A 105 -0.52 -9.40 -8.53
N LEU A 106 -1.22 -9.08 -7.45
CA LEU A 106 -0.71 -8.30 -6.35
C LEU A 106 -0.26 -9.26 -5.25
N SER A 107 1.02 -9.26 -4.93
CA SER A 107 1.61 -10.04 -3.84
C SER A 107 2.04 -9.14 -2.70
N PHE A 108 1.89 -9.64 -1.47
CA PHE A 108 2.29 -8.96 -0.24
C PHE A 108 3.28 -9.90 0.49
N GLY A 109 4.32 -9.35 1.12
CA GLY A 109 5.34 -10.16 1.81
C GLY A 109 6.31 -9.34 2.64
#